data_AF-A0A7Y3FBC6-F1
#
_entry.id   AF-A0A7Y3FBC6-F1
#
_cell.length_a   1.000
_cell.length_b   1.000
_cell.length_c   1.000
_cell.angle_alpha   90.00
_cell.angle_beta   90.00
_cell.angle_gamma   90.00
#
_symmetry.space_group_name_H-M   'P 1'
#
loop_
_entity.id
_entity.type
_entity.pdbx_description
1 polymer ?
#
loop_
_entity_poly.entity_id
_entity_poly.type
_entity_poly.pdbx_seq_one_letter_code
_entity_poly.pdbx_strand_id
1 'polypeptide(L)'
;MKKNVIYLSILFVTLFMVSCSESYLDVNTDTNSPTADVVGPELILPGAQWYTAETMFRDRYANTLGNMFMYNWSQSDGFSWYNDEFLYNVTSSFYDQIWDLTYRNALKQYAALRSYSGDENVNYRAIGKIMESFHFQILVDIYG
;
A
#
# COMPACT_ATOMS: atom_id res chain seq x y z
N MET A 1 0.54 63.01 -21.62
CA MET A 1 -0.52 62.01 -21.87
C MET A 1 0.03 60.77 -22.58
N LYS A 2 0.66 60.84 -23.77
CA LYS A 2 1.19 59.67 -24.50
C LYS A 2 2.17 58.78 -23.72
N LYS A 3 3.08 59.37 -22.92
CA LYS A 3 4.02 58.60 -22.08
C LYS A 3 3.32 57.77 -20.99
N ASN A 4 2.27 58.33 -20.36
CA ASN A 4 1.52 57.65 -19.30
C ASN A 4 0.70 56.47 -19.85
N VAL A 5 0.22 56.57 -21.10
CA VAL A 5 -0.46 55.46 -21.79
C VAL A 5 0.52 54.33 -22.07
N ILE A 6 1.75 54.63 -22.50
CA ILE A 6 2.78 53.60 -22.73
C ILE A 6 3.15 52.86 -21.43
N TYR A 7 3.35 53.59 -20.33
CA TYR A 7 3.62 52.95 -19.03
C TYR A 7 2.47 52.08 -18.55
N LEU A 8 1.22 52.51 -18.79
CA LEU A 8 0.03 51.73 -18.45
C LEU A 8 -0.11 50.47 -19.31
N SER A 9 0.21 50.56 -20.61
CA SER A 9 0.23 49.41 -21.52
C SER A 9 1.31 48.40 -21.14
N ILE A 10 2.50 48.86 -20.75
CA ILE A 10 3.58 47.97 -20.29
C ILE A 10 3.18 47.25 -19.00
N LEU A 11 2.59 47.96 -18.03
CA LEU A 11 2.08 47.37 -16.79
C LEU A 11 1.04 46.28 -17.06
N PHE A 12 0.12 46.53 -17.98
CA PHE A 12 -0.92 45.57 -18.38
C PHE A 12 -0.30 44.31 -18.99
N VAL A 13 0.66 44.46 -19.91
CA VAL A 13 1.35 43.33 -20.54
C VAL A 13 2.14 42.51 -19.51
N THR A 14 2.81 43.16 -18.55
CA THR A 14 3.53 42.44 -17.49
C THR A 14 2.59 41.67 -16.55
N LEU A 15 1.40 42.19 -16.26
CA LEU A 15 0.37 41.48 -15.48
C LEU A 15 -0.14 40.23 -16.21
N PHE A 16 -0.36 40.33 -17.53
CA PHE A 16 -0.77 39.18 -18.34
C PHE A 16 0.30 38.09 -18.44
N MET A 17 1.59 38.45 -18.46
CA MET A 17 2.68 37.46 -18.51
C MET A 17 2.94 36.76 -17.17
N VAL A 18 2.50 37.30 -16.03
CA VAL A 18 2.64 36.68 -14.70
C VAL A 18 1.38 35.93 -14.26
N SER A 19 0.23 36.18 -14.91
CA SER A 19 -1.08 35.64 -14.51
C SER A 19 -1.31 34.16 -14.83
N CYS A 20 -0.56 33.55 -15.75
CA CYS A 20 -0.64 32.11 -16.00
C CYS A 20 0.43 31.41 -15.15
N SER A 21 0.07 30.97 -13.96
CA SER A 21 0.92 30.03 -13.22
C SER A 21 0.94 28.69 -13.97
N GLU A 22 2.10 28.03 -14.04
CA GLU A 22 2.19 26.68 -14.59
C GLU A 22 1.25 25.69 -13.87
N SER A 23 0.91 25.98 -12.61
CA SER A 23 -0.04 25.22 -11.79
C SER A 23 -1.51 25.35 -12.20
N TYR A 24 -1.88 26.31 -13.08
CA TYR A 24 -3.28 26.46 -13.51
C TYR A 24 -3.80 25.25 -14.28
N LEU A 25 -2.91 24.56 -14.99
CA LEU A 25 -3.21 23.32 -15.71
C LEU A 25 -2.90 22.06 -14.89
N ASP A 26 -2.40 22.20 -13.67
CA ASP A 26 -2.11 21.09 -12.74
C ASP A 26 -3.39 20.68 -11.98
N VAL A 27 -4.39 20.27 -12.75
CA VAL A 27 -5.71 19.81 -12.25
C VAL A 27 -5.79 18.29 -12.08
N ASN A 28 -4.70 17.58 -12.37
CA ASN A 28 -4.66 16.11 -12.37
C ASN A 28 -4.30 15.52 -10.99
N THR A 29 -4.49 16.29 -9.92
CA THR A 29 -4.37 15.75 -8.55
C THR A 29 -5.66 15.00 -8.20
N ASP A 30 -5.56 13.67 -8.07
CA ASP A 30 -6.69 12.84 -7.67
C ASP A 30 -7.06 13.08 -6.20
N THR A 31 -8.25 13.64 -5.98
CA THR A 31 -8.78 13.90 -4.64
C THR A 31 -9.27 12.64 -3.92
N ASN A 32 -9.43 11.52 -4.63
CA ASN A 32 -9.93 10.25 -4.08
C ASN A 32 -8.82 9.29 -3.68
N SER A 33 -7.55 9.63 -3.94
CA SER A 33 -6.39 8.79 -3.62
C SER A 33 -5.42 9.54 -2.71
N PRO A 34 -5.76 9.75 -1.43
CA PRO A 34 -4.89 10.45 -0.49
C PRO A 34 -3.55 9.69 -0.34
N THR A 35 -2.45 10.41 -0.49
CA THR A 35 -1.10 9.85 -0.31
C THR A 35 -0.71 9.85 1.17
N ALA A 36 0.33 9.07 1.51
CA ALA A 36 0.87 9.04 2.88
C ALA A 36 1.32 10.42 3.37
N ASP A 37 1.62 11.36 2.47
CA ASP A 37 2.00 12.73 2.83
C ASP A 37 0.83 13.55 3.38
N VAL A 38 -0.41 13.15 3.05
CA VAL A 38 -1.65 13.82 3.47
C VAL A 38 -2.30 13.08 4.64
N VAL A 39 -2.08 11.78 4.75
CA VAL A 39 -2.66 10.92 5.79
C VAL A 39 -1.67 10.79 6.96
N GLY A 40 -2.12 10.96 8.21
CA GLY A 40 -1.26 10.74 9.38
C GLY A 40 -0.97 9.25 9.65
N PRO A 41 0.18 8.91 10.25
CA PRO A 41 0.53 7.52 10.55
C PRO A 41 -0.47 6.81 11.48
N GLU A 42 -1.19 7.56 12.31
CA GLU A 42 -2.29 7.10 13.16
C GLU A 42 -3.48 6.53 12.37
N LEU A 43 -3.67 6.95 11.12
CA LEU A 43 -4.70 6.44 10.23
C LEU A 43 -4.19 5.29 9.35
N ILE A 44 -2.89 5.26 9.03
CA ILE A 44 -2.30 4.18 8.24
C ILE A 44 -2.15 2.89 9.04
N LEU A 45 -1.73 2.98 10.31
CA LEU A 45 -1.41 1.80 11.11
C LEU A 45 -2.60 0.82 11.27
N PRO A 46 -3.83 1.25 11.60
CA PRO A 46 -4.97 0.34 11.70
C PRO A 46 -5.26 -0.39 10.38
N GLY A 47 -5.15 0.32 9.25
CA GLY A 47 -5.30 -0.29 7.93
C GLY A 47 -4.22 -1.33 7.64
N ALA A 48 -2.96 -1.03 7.96
CA ALA A 48 -1.84 -1.97 7.80
C ALA A 48 -2.03 -3.25 8.64
N GLN A 49 -2.52 -3.10 9.88
CA GLN A 49 -2.84 -4.22 10.76
C GLN A 49 -4.02 -5.05 10.25
N TRP A 50 -5.05 -4.41 9.70
CA TRP A 50 -6.16 -5.10 9.06
C TRP A 50 -5.67 -5.94 7.85
N TYR A 51 -4.83 -5.36 6.99
CA TYR A 51 -4.24 -6.09 5.87
C TYR A 51 -3.34 -7.24 6.32
N THR A 52 -2.62 -7.08 7.43
CA THR A 52 -1.88 -8.20 8.04
C THR A 52 -2.81 -9.33 8.45
N ALA A 53 -3.93 -9.01 9.11
CA ALA A 53 -4.90 -10.03 9.49
C ALA A 53 -5.53 -10.70 8.26
N GLU A 54 -5.81 -9.93 7.21
CA GLU A 54 -6.32 -10.45 5.94
C GLU A 54 -5.33 -11.45 5.31
N THR A 55 -4.07 -11.06 5.14
CA THR A 55 -3.06 -11.92 4.48
C THR A 55 -2.70 -13.15 5.30
N MET A 56 -2.93 -13.12 6.62
CA MET A 56 -2.69 -14.26 7.50
C MET A 56 -3.88 -15.23 7.57
N PHE A 57 -5.10 -14.71 7.76
CA PHE A 57 -6.22 -15.51 8.26
C PHE A 57 -7.41 -15.66 7.29
N ARG A 58 -7.41 -14.97 6.15
CA ARG A 58 -8.48 -15.15 5.17
C ARG A 58 -8.40 -16.55 4.54
N ASP A 59 -9.52 -17.03 3.99
CA ASP A 59 -9.57 -18.37 3.36
C ASP A 59 -8.61 -18.45 2.16
N ARG A 60 -7.80 -19.52 2.13
CA ARG A 60 -6.71 -19.77 1.17
C ARG A 60 -5.53 -18.81 1.26
N TYR A 61 -5.12 -18.51 2.49
CA TYR A 61 -3.91 -17.74 2.79
C TYR A 61 -2.94 -18.52 3.69
N ALA A 62 -1.97 -17.82 4.30
CA ALA A 62 -0.88 -18.42 5.07
C ALA A 62 -1.37 -19.40 6.15
N ASN A 63 -2.44 -19.06 6.88
CA ASN A 63 -2.98 -19.95 7.90
C ASN A 63 -3.63 -21.21 7.32
N THR A 64 -4.35 -21.12 6.20
CA THR A 64 -4.91 -22.28 5.50
C THR A 64 -3.81 -23.19 4.98
N LEU A 65 -2.82 -22.61 4.28
CA LEU A 65 -1.68 -23.34 3.74
C LEU A 65 -0.94 -24.10 4.86
N GLY A 66 -0.56 -23.39 5.92
CA GLY A 66 0.14 -23.98 7.06
C GLY A 66 -0.66 -25.09 7.75
N ASN A 67 -1.96 -24.90 8.00
CA ASN A 67 -2.76 -25.93 8.65
C ASN A 67 -3.01 -27.16 7.78
N MET A 68 -3.17 -26.99 6.46
CA MET A 68 -3.34 -28.12 5.55
C MET A 68 -2.06 -28.96 5.45
N PHE A 69 -0.91 -28.31 5.31
CA PHE A 69 0.38 -29.00 5.14
C PHE A 69 0.92 -29.59 6.46
N MET A 70 0.50 -29.04 7.61
CA MET A 70 0.78 -29.61 8.92
C MET A 70 -0.27 -30.64 9.37
N TYR A 71 -1.25 -30.97 8.51
CA TYR A 71 -2.36 -31.90 8.81
C TYR A 71 -3.21 -31.52 10.03
N ASN A 72 -3.24 -30.24 10.39
CA ASN A 72 -4.14 -29.74 11.43
C ASN A 72 -5.58 -29.65 10.92
N TRP A 73 -5.75 -29.35 9.63
CA TRP A 73 -7.06 -29.25 8.98
C TRP A 73 -7.23 -30.31 7.88
N SER A 74 -8.49 -30.65 7.63
CA SER A 74 -8.92 -31.49 6.51
C SER A 74 -10.22 -30.94 5.94
N GLN A 75 -10.57 -31.30 4.72
CA GLN A 75 -11.90 -31.04 4.19
C GLN A 75 -12.95 -31.90 4.91
N SER A 76 -14.17 -31.37 5.02
CA SER A 76 -15.33 -32.13 5.50
C SER A 76 -15.70 -33.23 4.50
N ASP A 77 -16.30 -34.30 5.01
CA ASP A 77 -16.88 -35.35 4.17
C ASP A 77 -17.92 -34.77 3.19
N GLY A 78 -17.93 -35.29 1.96
CA GLY A 78 -18.79 -34.84 0.87
C GLY A 78 -18.33 -33.56 0.13
N PHE A 79 -17.21 -32.95 0.51
CA PHE A 79 -16.66 -31.75 -0.16
C PHE A 79 -15.32 -32.05 -0.85
N SER A 80 -15.02 -31.29 -1.91
CA SER A 80 -13.78 -31.36 -2.68
C SER A 80 -13.31 -29.94 -3.00
N TRP A 81 -12.72 -29.29 -1.99
CA TRP A 81 -12.29 -27.88 -2.09
C TRP A 81 -10.78 -27.73 -2.15
N TYR A 82 -10.02 -28.57 -1.43
CA TYR A 82 -8.57 -28.43 -1.26
C TYR A 82 -7.78 -29.47 -2.07
N ASN A 83 -8.22 -29.73 -3.31
CA ASN A 83 -7.63 -30.80 -4.13
C ASN A 83 -6.14 -30.57 -4.39
N ASP A 84 -5.71 -29.33 -4.61
CA ASP A 84 -4.30 -29.04 -4.87
C ASP A 84 -3.44 -29.35 -3.64
N GLU A 85 -3.93 -29.07 -2.43
CA GLU A 85 -3.27 -29.42 -1.18
C GLU A 85 -3.20 -30.94 -0.97
N PHE A 86 -4.32 -31.66 -1.15
CA PHE A 86 -4.39 -33.11 -0.94
C PHE A 86 -3.63 -33.93 -2.00
N LEU A 87 -3.53 -33.42 -3.22
CA LEU A 87 -2.80 -34.05 -4.32
C LEU A 87 -1.36 -33.54 -4.45
N TYR A 88 -0.93 -32.61 -3.60
CA TYR A 88 0.38 -31.95 -3.65
C TYR A 88 0.67 -31.29 -5.01
N ASN A 89 -0.36 -30.71 -5.63
CA ASN A 89 -0.25 -30.04 -6.92
C ASN A 89 0.24 -28.59 -6.74
N VAL A 90 1.54 -28.44 -6.49
CA VAL A 90 2.19 -27.13 -6.30
C VAL A 90 2.64 -26.57 -7.65
N THR A 91 1.81 -25.72 -8.24
CA THR A 91 2.13 -24.99 -9.48
C THR A 91 2.72 -23.61 -9.19
N SER A 92 3.16 -22.88 -10.22
CA SER A 92 3.69 -21.53 -10.07
C SER A 92 2.67 -20.49 -9.57
N SER A 93 1.37 -20.80 -9.64
CA SER A 93 0.29 -19.94 -9.15
C SER A 93 -0.31 -20.46 -7.82
N PHE A 94 0.24 -21.53 -7.26
CA PHE A 94 -0.26 -22.08 -6.01
C PHE A 94 -0.07 -21.06 -4.86
N TYR A 95 -1.17 -20.60 -4.28
CA TYR A 95 -1.21 -19.56 -3.23
C TYR A 95 -0.52 -18.23 -3.60
N ASP A 96 -0.41 -17.86 -4.89
CA ASP A 96 0.17 -16.58 -5.34
C ASP A 96 -0.49 -15.34 -4.70
N GLN A 97 -1.76 -15.45 -4.32
CA GLN A 97 -2.52 -14.43 -3.63
C GLN A 97 -1.88 -13.96 -2.32
N ILE A 98 -1.17 -14.83 -1.57
CA ILE A 98 -0.44 -14.42 -0.36
C ILE A 98 0.65 -13.43 -0.75
N TRP A 99 1.46 -13.75 -1.76
CA TRP A 99 2.50 -12.87 -2.28
C TRP A 99 1.92 -11.52 -2.72
N ASP A 100 0.94 -11.56 -3.63
CA ASP A 100 0.37 -10.38 -4.24
C ASP A 100 -0.23 -9.41 -3.23
N LEU A 101 -1.02 -9.91 -2.28
CA LEU A 101 -1.68 -9.07 -1.28
C LEU A 101 -0.71 -8.61 -0.19
N THR A 102 0.28 -9.42 0.17
CA THR A 102 1.30 -8.99 1.14
C THR A 102 2.09 -7.80 0.60
N TYR A 103 2.54 -7.84 -0.65
CA TYR A 103 3.23 -6.72 -1.28
C TYR A 103 2.32 -5.52 -1.53
N ARG A 104 1.15 -5.76 -2.15
CA ARG A 104 0.25 -4.68 -2.58
C ARG A 104 -0.38 -3.93 -1.42
N ASN A 105 -0.66 -4.64 -0.32
CA ASN A 105 -1.39 -4.09 0.82
C ASN A 105 -0.48 -3.91 2.03
N ALA A 106 -0.13 -5.00 2.74
CA ALA A 106 0.51 -4.91 4.05
C ALA A 106 1.88 -4.22 3.99
N LEU A 107 2.80 -4.71 3.15
CA LEU A 107 4.14 -4.16 3.01
C LEU A 107 4.13 -2.71 2.52
N LYS A 108 3.24 -2.37 1.57
CA LYS A 108 3.06 -0.98 1.12
C LYS A 108 2.74 -0.03 2.28
N GLN A 109 1.80 -0.42 3.15
CA GLN A 109 1.39 0.43 4.27
C GLN A 109 2.49 0.53 5.35
N TYR A 110 3.18 -0.57 5.66
CA TYR A 110 4.28 -0.54 6.64
C TYR A 110 5.51 0.22 6.13
N ALA A 111 5.80 0.14 4.83
CA ALA A 111 6.83 0.96 4.20
C ALA A 111 6.49 2.47 4.30
N ALA A 112 5.22 2.84 4.14
CA ALA A 112 4.76 4.21 4.37
C ALA A 112 4.94 4.63 5.84
N LEU A 113 4.59 3.77 6.81
CA LEU A 113 4.85 4.07 8.23
C LEU A 113 6.33 4.29 8.53
N ARG A 114 7.22 3.55 7.86
CA ARG A 114 8.68 3.71 7.99
C ARG A 114 9.20 5.03 7.40
N SER A 115 8.50 5.63 6.43
CA SER A 115 8.96 6.87 5.77
C SER A 115 8.62 8.15 6.52
N TYR A 116 7.68 8.15 7.49
CA TYR A 116 7.36 9.36 8.26
C TYR A 116 8.57 9.87 9.06
N SER A 117 8.86 11.16 8.95
CA SER A 117 9.91 11.86 9.69
C SER A 117 9.37 12.45 11.01
N GLY A 118 10.23 13.08 11.82
CA GLY A 118 9.85 13.65 13.13
C GLY A 118 10.01 12.69 14.31
N ASP A 119 10.30 13.22 15.49
CA ASP A 119 10.51 12.42 16.71
C ASP A 119 9.20 11.83 17.23
N GLU A 120 8.09 12.53 17.01
CA GLU A 120 6.73 12.08 17.33
C GLU A 120 6.33 10.78 16.62
N ASN A 121 6.93 10.50 15.46
CA ASN A 121 6.63 9.33 14.63
C ASN A 121 7.59 8.16 14.84
N VAL A 122 8.52 8.24 15.80
CA VAL A 122 9.55 7.21 16.02
C VAL A 122 8.98 5.81 16.26
N ASN A 123 7.87 5.74 17.01
CA ASN A 123 7.20 4.47 17.30
C ASN A 123 6.52 3.89 16.06
N TYR A 124 5.87 4.71 15.24
CA TYR A 124 5.27 4.27 13.98
C TYR A 124 6.33 3.75 13.00
N ARG A 125 7.48 4.43 12.90
CA ARG A 125 8.61 3.93 12.10
C ARG A 125 9.12 2.58 12.60
N ALA A 126 9.24 2.41 13.91
CA ALA A 126 9.69 1.16 14.52
C ALA A 126 8.70 0.02 14.21
N ILE A 127 7.39 0.28 14.35
CA ILE A 127 6.34 -0.68 13.99
C ILE A 127 6.43 -1.04 12.51
N GLY A 128 6.58 -0.05 11.61
CA GLY A 128 6.75 -0.27 10.18
C GLY A 128 7.89 -1.25 9.87
N LYS A 129 9.07 -1.02 10.44
CA LYS A 129 10.26 -1.89 10.27
C LYS A 129 10.04 -3.32 10.78
N ILE A 130 9.44 -3.46 11.97
CA ILE A 130 9.17 -4.78 12.57
C ILE A 130 8.20 -5.56 11.69
N MET A 131 7.11 -4.91 11.26
CA MET A 131 6.08 -5.57 10.47
C MET A 131 6.53 -5.84 9.04
N GLU A 132 7.34 -4.98 8.41
CA GLU A 132 8.01 -5.31 7.14
C GLU A 132 8.85 -6.59 7.30
N SER A 133 9.65 -6.69 8.36
CA SER A 133 10.49 -7.87 8.63
C SER A 133 9.64 -9.14 8.84
N PHE A 134 8.54 -9.03 9.59
CA PHE A 134 7.60 -10.13 9.81
C PHE A 134 7.00 -10.65 8.51
N HIS A 135 6.52 -9.76 7.64
CA HIS A 135 5.93 -10.15 6.35
C HIS A 135 6.97 -10.72 5.39
N PHE A 136 8.18 -10.15 5.33
CA PHE A 136 9.25 -10.73 4.53
C PHE A 136 9.69 -12.10 5.03
N GLN A 137 9.71 -12.34 6.34
CA GLN A 137 9.98 -13.67 6.88
C GLN A 137 8.99 -14.70 6.34
N ILE A 138 7.68 -14.41 6.41
CA ILE A 138 6.64 -15.31 5.89
C ILE A 138 6.79 -15.56 4.39
N LEU A 139 7.08 -14.52 3.62
CA LEU A 139 7.29 -14.65 2.17
C LEU A 139 8.48 -15.57 1.86
N VAL A 140 9.60 -15.41 2.56
CA VAL A 140 10.78 -16.27 2.38
C VAL A 140 10.47 -17.71 2.84
N ASP A 141 9.78 -17.88 3.96
CA ASP A 141 9.40 -19.21 4.47
C ASP A 141 8.49 -19.98 3.50
N ILE A 142 7.65 -19.29 2.71
CA ILE A 142 6.73 -19.90 1.74
C ILE A 142 7.36 -20.06 0.35
N TYR A 143 8.09 -19.04 -0.15
CA TYR A 143 8.50 -18.95 -1.55
C TYR A 143 10.01 -19.05 -1.81
N GLY A 144 10.85 -18.86 -0.78
CA GLY A 144 12.31 -18.84 -0.88
C GLY A 144 12.92 -17.46 -1.10
#